data_AF-A0A945ECZ3-F1
#
_entry.id   AF-A0A945ECZ3-F1
#
_cell.length_a   1.000
_cell.length_b   1.000
_cell.length_c   1.000
_cell.angle_alpha   90.00
_cell.angle_beta   90.00
_cell.angle_gamma   90.00
#
_symmetry.space_group_name_H-M   'P 1'
#
loop_
_entity.id
_entity.type
_entity.pdbx_description
1 polymer ?
#
loop_
_entity_poly.entity_id
_entity_poly.type
_entity_poly.pdbx_seq_one_letter_code
_entity_poly.pdbx_strand_id
1 'polypeptide(L)'
;DFYNLIRTIIDFKPINIALDCYTKSPVLKFDLLSEFGSKFGLKYEVGKDIDIVNATGAKLNYYSVNKAAKSMGYNPKNTSLEGIIQEVNLSANA
;
A
#
# COMPACT_ATOMS: atom_id res chain seq x y z
N ASP A 1 5.87 3.95 -7.07
CA ASP A 1 6.82 3.07 -6.36
C ASP A 1 7.13 1.76 -7.04
N PHE A 2 6.14 1.03 -7.56
CA PHE A 2 6.41 -0.23 -8.27
C PHE A 2 7.38 -0.07 -9.44
N TYR A 3 7.21 0.96 -10.27
CA TYR A 3 8.18 1.30 -11.32
C TYR A 3 9.62 1.48 -10.79
N ASN A 4 9.80 2.16 -9.64
CA ASN A 4 11.12 2.35 -9.04
C ASN A 4 11.72 1.01 -8.61
N LEU A 5 10.92 0.08 -8.07
CA LEU A 5 11.38 -1.27 -7.73
C LEU A 5 11.88 -2.01 -8.98
N ILE A 6 11.10 -1.99 -10.07
CA ILE A 6 11.50 -2.63 -11.33
C ILE A 6 12.81 -2.04 -11.86
N ARG A 7 12.96 -0.71 -11.81
CA ARG A 7 14.22 -0.03 -12.17
C ARG A 7 15.38 -0.50 -11.30
N THR A 8 15.19 -0.54 -9.98
CA THR A 8 16.20 -1.06 -9.05
C THR A 8 16.61 -2.50 -9.38
N ILE A 9 15.66 -3.37 -9.73
CA ILE A 9 15.95 -4.77 -10.09
C ILE A 9 16.78 -4.84 -11.37
N ILE A 10 16.43 -4.05 -12.40
CA ILE A 10 17.15 -4.00 -13.68
C ILE A 10 18.59 -3.51 -13.49
N ASP A 11 18.78 -2.52 -12.62
CA ASP A 11 20.09 -1.88 -12.41
C ASP A 11 20.97 -2.65 -11.40
N PHE A 12 20.44 -3.70 -10.75
CA PHE A 12 21.18 -4.54 -9.80
C PHE A 12 21.85 -5.75 -10.48
N LYS A 13 22.78 -6.41 -9.78
CA LYS A 13 23.42 -7.63 -10.29
C LYS A 13 22.41 -8.78 -10.46
N PRO A 14 22.61 -9.70 -11.43
CA PRO A 14 21.74 -10.87 -11.59
C PRO A 14 21.67 -11.71 -10.32
N ILE A 15 20.46 -12.01 -9.87
CA ILE A 15 20.18 -12.83 -8.69
C ILE A 15 18.76 -13.39 -8.78
N ASN A 16 18.55 -14.59 -8.23
CA ASN A 16 17.22 -15.16 -8.06
C ASN A 16 16.77 -14.97 -6.60
N ILE A 17 15.88 -14.02 -6.35
CA ILE A 17 15.37 -13.68 -5.02
C ILE A 17 13.93 -13.18 -5.12
N ALA A 18 13.11 -13.50 -4.12
CA ALA A 18 11.77 -12.94 -3.97
C ALA A 18 11.85 -11.54 -3.32
N LEU A 19 11.14 -10.58 -3.91
CA LEU A 19 11.10 -9.19 -3.44
C LEU A 19 9.67 -8.71 -3.36
N ASP A 20 9.39 -7.90 -2.35
CA ASP A 20 8.09 -7.27 -2.15
C ASP A 20 8.20 -5.78 -2.49
N CYS A 21 7.18 -5.25 -3.16
CA CYS A 21 6.98 -3.81 -3.27
C CYS A 21 6.30 -3.30 -1.99
N TYR A 22 7.00 -2.47 -1.22
CA TYR A 22 6.48 -1.89 0.01
C TYR A 22 6.44 -0.35 -0.07
N THR A 23 5.58 0.27 0.73
CA THR A 23 5.49 1.75 0.85
C THR A 23 6.31 2.24 2.03
N LYS A 24 6.50 3.57 2.17
CA LYS A 24 7.20 4.16 3.33
C LYS A 24 6.57 3.73 4.66
N SER A 25 5.24 3.73 4.73
CA SER A 25 4.46 3.28 5.87
C SER A 25 3.04 2.86 5.43
N PRO A 26 2.40 1.92 6.15
CA PRO A 26 0.99 1.62 5.97
C PRO A 26 0.11 2.77 6.49
N VAL A 27 -1.17 2.72 6.15
CA VAL A 27 -2.26 3.54 6.71
C VAL A 27 -3.25 2.65 7.47
N LEU A 28 -3.82 3.11 8.59
CA LEU A 28 -4.87 2.37 9.28
C LEU A 28 -6.22 2.53 8.55
N LYS A 29 -7.12 1.57 8.72
CA LYS A 29 -8.44 1.60 8.06
C LYS A 29 -9.21 2.89 8.36
N PHE A 30 -9.29 3.27 9.64
CA PHE A 30 -10.02 4.48 10.04
C PHE A 30 -9.30 5.77 9.68
N ASP A 31 -7.96 5.79 9.67
CA ASP A 31 -7.20 6.95 9.17
C ASP A 31 -7.50 7.18 7.69
N LEU A 32 -7.53 6.10 6.89
CA LEU A 32 -7.88 6.18 5.47
C LEU A 32 -9.32 6.70 5.28
N LEU A 33 -10.28 6.20 6.04
CA LEU A 33 -11.67 6.67 5.98
C LEU A 33 -11.80 8.15 6.39
N SER A 34 -11.08 8.57 7.42
CA SER A 34 -11.05 9.96 7.89
C SER A 34 -10.50 10.89 6.80
N GLU A 35 -9.39 10.51 6.16
CA GLU A 35 -8.79 11.27 5.07
C GLU A 35 -9.69 11.36 3.84
N PHE A 36 -10.41 10.29 3.51
CA PHE A 36 -11.37 10.31 2.41
C PHE A 36 -12.61 11.15 2.75
N GLY A 37 -13.07 11.10 4.00
CA GLY A 37 -14.15 11.97 4.48
C GLY A 37 -13.78 13.44 4.37
N SER A 38 -12.56 13.81 4.81
CA SER A 38 -12.09 15.20 4.79
C SER A 38 -11.79 15.72 3.39
N LYS A 39 -11.18 14.91 2.51
CA LYS A 39 -10.74 15.35 1.17
C LYS A 39 -11.80 15.22 0.09
N PHE A 40 -12.63 14.18 0.16
CA PHE A 40 -13.55 13.81 -0.92
C PHE A 40 -15.01 13.76 -0.47
N GLY A 41 -15.30 14.09 0.80
CA GLY A 41 -16.66 14.06 1.33
C GLY A 41 -17.23 12.64 1.46
N LEU A 42 -16.38 11.61 1.55
CA LEU A 42 -16.83 10.23 1.74
C LEU A 42 -17.63 10.12 3.05
N LYS A 43 -18.87 9.68 2.93
CA LYS A 43 -19.72 9.33 4.07
C LYS A 43 -19.70 7.81 4.23
N TYR A 44 -19.44 7.33 5.44
CA TYR A 44 -19.45 5.91 5.76
C TYR A 44 -20.18 5.66 7.07
N GLU A 45 -20.70 4.44 7.21
CA GLU A 45 -21.22 3.90 8.46
C GLU A 45 -20.51 2.58 8.79
N VAL A 46 -20.43 2.23 10.07
CA VAL A 46 -19.88 0.96 10.53
C VAL A 46 -21.04 0.08 10.97
N GLY A 47 -21.39 -0.91 10.15
CA GLY A 47 -22.38 -1.92 10.50
C GLY A 47 -21.89 -2.87 11.60
N LYS A 48 -22.81 -3.49 12.33
CA LYS A 48 -22.48 -4.53 13.33
C LYS A 48 -22.29 -5.89 12.65
N ASP A 49 -21.25 -6.59 13.08
CA ASP A 49 -20.88 -8.00 12.86
C ASP A 49 -21.29 -8.61 11.52
N ILE A 50 -20.34 -8.64 10.59
CA ILE A 50 -20.33 -9.62 9.49
C ILE A 50 -19.59 -10.84 10.04
N ASP A 51 -20.23 -12.01 10.05
CA ASP A 51 -19.55 -13.29 10.28
C ASP A 51 -18.57 -13.56 9.11
N ILE A 52 -17.39 -12.93 9.19
CA ILE A 52 -16.33 -13.13 8.19
C ILE A 52 -15.65 -14.45 8.55
N VAL A 53 -16.01 -15.51 7.83
CA VAL A 53 -15.30 -16.79 7.87
C VAL A 53 -13.90 -16.55 7.27
N ASN A 54 -12.90 -16.38 8.14
CA ASN A 54 -11.49 -16.28 7.74
C ASN A 54 -10.94 -17.67 7.38
N ALA A 55 -11.39 -18.22 6.24
CA ALA A 55 -11.05 -19.57 5.76
C ALA A 55 -9.53 -19.81 5.58
N THR A 56 -8.74 -18.75 5.47
CA THR A 56 -7.27 -18.80 5.27
C THR A 56 -6.46 -18.43 6.52
N GLY A 57 -7.10 -18.33 7.70
CA GLY A 57 -6.45 -17.85 8.93
C GLY A 57 -6.35 -16.33 9.04
N ALA A 58 -5.72 -15.85 10.11
CA ALA A 58 -5.63 -14.43 10.44
C ALA A 58 -4.74 -13.66 9.44
N LYS A 59 -5.34 -12.73 8.69
CA LYS A 59 -4.61 -11.76 7.86
C LYS A 59 -4.12 -10.61 8.73
N LEU A 60 -3.03 -10.83 9.45
CA LEU A 60 -2.47 -9.87 10.40
C LEU A 60 -2.02 -8.56 9.73
N ASN A 61 -1.50 -8.64 8.50
CA ASN A 61 -1.00 -7.49 7.76
C ASN A 61 -1.58 -7.47 6.34
N TYR A 62 -2.05 -6.29 5.91
CA TYR A 62 -2.40 -6.04 4.50
C TYR A 62 -1.21 -5.46 3.69
N TYR A 63 -0.11 -5.15 4.37
CA TYR A 63 1.10 -4.55 3.82
C TYR A 63 2.29 -5.50 3.97
N SER A 64 3.31 -5.33 3.13
CA SER A 64 4.52 -6.14 3.24
C SER A 64 5.42 -5.68 4.39
N VAL A 65 5.93 -6.67 5.14
CA VAL A 65 7.00 -6.50 6.13
C VAL A 65 8.37 -6.89 5.58
N ASN A 66 8.42 -7.52 4.40
CA ASN A 66 9.65 -7.90 3.73
C ASN A 66 10.25 -6.66 3.04
N LYS A 67 11.37 -6.17 3.59
CA LYS A 67 12.08 -5.00 3.06
C LYS A 67 13.42 -5.37 2.40
N ALA A 68 13.57 -6.61 1.92
CA ALA A 68 14.80 -7.07 1.27
C ALA A 68 15.22 -6.19 0.09
N ALA A 69 14.27 -5.64 -0.68
CA ALA A 69 14.59 -4.73 -1.79
C ALA A 69 15.36 -3.47 -1.35
N LYS A 70 15.31 -3.08 -0.07
CA LYS A 70 16.08 -1.95 0.47
C LYS A 70 17.58 -2.14 0.27
N SER A 71 18.10 -3.36 0.44
CA SER A 71 19.53 -3.64 0.25
C SER A 71 19.96 -3.63 -1.21
N MET A 72 19.00 -3.62 -2.14
CA MET A 72 19.25 -3.45 -3.58
C MET A 72 19.18 -1.98 -4.02
N GLY A 73 18.85 -1.06 -3.11
CA GLY A 73 18.70 0.37 -3.39
C GLY A 73 17.26 0.84 -3.59
N TYR A 74 16.26 -0.03 -3.39
CA TYR A 74 14.87 0.37 -3.49
C TYR A 74 14.47 1.23 -2.28
N ASN A 75 13.96 2.43 -2.57
CA ASN A 75 13.41 3.33 -1.57
C ASN A 75 12.05 3.87 -2.05
N PRO A 76 10.93 3.48 -1.43
CA PRO A 76 9.61 3.98 -1.83
C PRO A 76 9.51 5.50 -1.60
N LYS A 77 8.83 6.18 -2.51
CA LYS A 77 8.58 7.62 -2.45
C LYS A 77 7.34 7.94 -1.63
N ASN A 78 6.33 7.07 -1.64
CA ASN A 78 5.04 7.37 -1.05
C ASN A 78 4.75 6.44 0.15
N THR A 79 4.04 6.96 1.14
CA THR A 79 3.26 6.15 2.10
C THR A 79 2.05 5.54 1.39
N SER A 80 1.40 4.55 2.01
CA SER A 80 0.17 3.97 1.43
C SER A 80 -0.92 5.03 1.22
N LEU A 81 -1.09 5.95 2.17
CA LEU A 81 -2.08 7.03 2.06
C LEU A 81 -1.74 7.98 0.91
N GLU A 82 -0.50 8.46 0.82
CA GLU A 82 -0.06 9.37 -0.25
C GLU A 82 -0.29 8.77 -1.64
N GLY A 83 0.06 7.49 -1.83
CA GLY A 83 -0.13 6.81 -3.10
C GLY A 83 -1.60 6.71 -3.49
N ILE A 84 -2.48 6.37 -2.54
CA ILE A 84 -3.93 6.28 -2.78
C ILE A 84 -4.51 7.65 -3.15
N ILE A 85 -4.18 8.70 -2.38
CA ILE A 85 -4.69 10.06 -2.64
C ILE A 85 -4.21 10.57 -4.01
N GLN A 86 -2.96 10.32 -4.37
CA GLN A 86 -2.44 10.67 -5.69
C GLN A 86 -3.24 10.01 -6.81
N GLU A 87 -3.53 8.71 -6.69
CA GLU A 87 -4.27 7.96 -7.72
C GLU A 87 -5.73 8.43 -7.85
N VAL A 88 -6.41 8.68 -6.72
CA VAL A 88 -7.78 9.23 -6.73
C VAL A 88 -7.81 10.59 -7.40
N ASN A 89 -6.84 11.47 -7.08
CA ASN A 89 -6.76 12.79 -7.72
C ASN A 89 -6.48 12.69 -9.22
N LEU A 90 -5.65 11.74 -9.66
CA LEU A 90 -5.41 11.51 -11.09
C LEU A 90 -6.70 11.05 -11.78
N SER A 91 -7.45 10.13 -11.16
CA SER A 91 -8.70 9.60 -11.71
C SER A 91 -9.84 10.62 -11.73
N ALA A 92 -9.89 11.53 -10.75
CA ALA A 92 -10.92 12.57 -10.67
C ALA A 92 -10.70 13.74 -11.65
N ASN A 93 -9.49 13.89 -12.19
CA ASN A 93 -9.12 14.93 -13.16
C ASN A 93 -8.95 14.38 -14.60
N ALA A 94 -9.27 13.11 -14.83
CA ALA A 94 -9.22 12.45 -16.13
C ALA A 94 -10.60 12.47 -16.81
#